data_AF-A0A6B3HP98-F1
#
_entry.id   AF-A0A6B3HP98-F1
#
_cell.length_a   1.000
_cell.length_b   1.000
_cell.length_c   1.000
_cell.angle_alpha   90.00
_cell.angle_beta   90.00
_cell.angle_gamma   90.00
#
_symmetry.space_group_name_H-M   'P 1'
#
loop_
_entity.id
_entity.type
_entity.pdbx_description
1 polymer ?
#
loop_
_entity_poly.entity_id
_entity_poly.type
_entity_poly.pdbx_seq_one_letter_code
_entity_poly.pdbx_strand_id
1 'polypeptide(L)'
;AAPPLVQALLHSVEARGHGILGEARACTAALTRAEHALEIARPGDEAPAWARPFDEAELAHELGHCHRDLQQYRAAAQHAERSLQLRAPAYARSRLFCRVVLASARLGLG
;
A
#
# COMPACT_ATOMS: atom_id res chain seq x y z
N ALA A 1 -20.24 -11.69 -2.24
CA ALA A 1 -18.99 -11.21 -1.61
C ALA A 1 -18.72 -9.78 -2.08
N ALA A 2 -17.96 -8.98 -1.33
CA ALA A 2 -17.56 -7.64 -1.80
C ALA A 2 -16.73 -7.73 -3.10
N PRO A 3 -16.75 -6.72 -3.99
CA PRO A 3 -15.91 -6.70 -5.19
C PRO A 3 -14.41 -6.87 -4.86
N PRO A 4 -13.59 -7.52 -5.71
CA PRO A 4 -12.17 -7.72 -5.44
C PRO A 4 -11.41 -6.44 -5.09
N LEU A 5 -11.70 -5.33 -5.79
CA LEU A 5 -11.08 -4.03 -5.50
C LEU A 5 -11.39 -3.52 -4.09
N VAL A 6 -12.62 -3.77 -3.62
CA VAL A 6 -13.02 -3.44 -2.24
C VAL A 6 -12.27 -4.33 -1.25
N GLN A 7 -12.14 -5.62 -1.53
CA GLN A 7 -11.37 -6.53 -0.69
C GLN A 7 -9.89 -6.12 -0.60
N ALA A 8 -9.29 -5.72 -1.72
CA ALA A 8 -7.91 -5.25 -1.76
C ALA A 8 -7.69 -4.01 -0.88
N LEU A 9 -8.59 -3.02 -0.98
CA LEU A 9 -8.56 -1.84 -0.13
C LEU A 9 -8.76 -2.18 1.35
N LEU A 10 -9.71 -3.05 1.69
CA LEU A 10 -9.98 -3.41 3.08
C LEU A 10 -8.81 -4.17 3.72
N HIS A 11 -8.20 -5.09 2.98
CA HIS A 11 -7.02 -5.82 3.46
C HIS A 11 -5.77 -4.94 3.58
N SER A 12 -5.60 -3.92 2.74
CA SER A 12 -4.51 -2.96 2.91
C SER A 12 -4.71 -2.09 4.17
N VAL A 13 -5.94 -1.67 4.46
CA VAL A 13 -6.26 -0.96 5.71
C VAL A 13 -6.04 -1.84 6.95
N GLU A 14 -6.46 -3.11 6.89
CA GLU A 14 -6.20 -4.12 7.93
C GLU A 14 -4.68 -4.28 8.17
N ALA A 15 -3.90 -4.41 7.10
CA ALA A 15 -2.45 -4.51 7.18
C ALA A 15 -1.81 -3.31 7.87
N ARG A 16 -2.23 -2.08 7.56
CA ARG A 16 -1.72 -0.86 8.23
C ARG A 16 -1.97 -0.90 9.73
N GLY A 17 -3.15 -1.39 10.14
CA GLY A 17 -3.50 -1.56 11.56
C GLY A 17 -2.48 -2.47 12.25
N HIS A 18 -2.22 -3.64 11.69
CA HIS A 18 -1.21 -4.57 12.20
C HIS A 18 0.22 -4.01 12.14
N GLY A 19 0.56 -3.26 11.09
CA GLY A 19 1.86 -2.61 10.93
C GLY A 19 2.14 -1.62 12.06
N ILE A 20 1.18 -0.76 12.39
CA ILE A 20 1.28 0.21 13.50
C ILE A 20 1.44 -0.51 14.86
N LEU A 21 0.80 -1.67 15.03
CA LEU A 21 0.90 -2.48 16.25
C LEU A 21 2.19 -3.33 16.32
N GLY A 22 3.02 -3.34 15.28
CA GLY A 22 4.23 -4.17 15.22
C GLY A 22 3.97 -5.66 14.92
N GLU A 23 2.76 -6.02 14.53
CA GLU A 23 2.31 -7.40 14.33
C GLU A 23 2.72 -7.93 12.95
N ALA A 24 4.03 -8.15 12.76
CA ALA A 24 4.61 -8.44 11.45
C ALA A 24 3.92 -9.58 10.68
N ARG A 25 3.59 -10.70 11.33
CA ARG A 25 2.93 -11.84 10.67
C ARG A 25 1.52 -11.51 10.19
N ALA A 26 0.72 -10.84 11.02
CA ALA A 26 -0.65 -10.47 10.68
C ALA A 26 -0.66 -9.40 9.58
N CYS A 27 0.26 -8.44 9.67
CA CYS A 27 0.48 -7.43 8.65
C CYS A 27 0.80 -8.06 7.29
N THR A 28 1.80 -8.95 7.22
CA THR A 28 2.17 -9.64 5.97
C THR A 28 1.01 -10.47 5.43
N ALA A 29 0.29 -11.21 6.28
CA ALA A 29 -0.85 -12.00 5.83
C ALA A 29 -1.97 -11.14 5.22
N ALA A 30 -2.25 -9.97 5.81
CA ALA A 30 -3.22 -9.03 5.26
C ALA A 30 -2.75 -8.40 3.95
N LEU A 31 -1.47 -8.02 3.84
CA LEU A 31 -0.88 -7.51 2.60
C LEU A 31 -0.98 -8.53 1.45
N THR A 32 -0.65 -9.80 1.71
CA THR A 32 -0.76 -10.85 0.69
C THR A 32 -2.20 -11.04 0.21
N ARG A 33 -3.20 -10.91 1.10
CA ARG A 33 -4.60 -10.92 0.67
C ARG A 33 -4.97 -9.68 -0.14
N ALA A 34 -4.43 -8.51 0.19
CA ALA A 34 -4.64 -7.29 -0.57
C ALA A 34 -4.07 -7.39 -1.99
N GLU A 35 -2.84 -7.90 -2.12
CA GLU A 35 -2.17 -8.15 -3.39
C GLU A 35 -2.97 -9.12 -4.26
N HIS A 36 -3.35 -10.28 -3.72
CA HIS A 36 -4.14 -11.27 -4.44
C HIS A 36 -5.51 -10.72 -4.86
N ALA A 37 -6.19 -9.97 -4.00
CA ALA A 37 -7.48 -9.37 -4.33
C ALA A 37 -7.37 -8.30 -5.44
N LEU A 38 -6.26 -7.55 -5.48
CA LEU A 38 -6.01 -6.60 -6.56
C LEU A 38 -5.65 -7.31 -7.88
N GLU A 39 -4.87 -8.39 -7.82
CA GLU A 39 -4.47 -9.18 -8.99
C GLU A 39 -5.68 -9.76 -9.74
N ILE A 40 -6.70 -10.22 -9.00
CA ILE A 40 -7.91 -10.79 -9.60
C ILE A 40 -8.95 -9.72 -10.00
N ALA A 41 -8.77 -8.45 -9.60
CA ALA A 41 -9.67 -7.36 -9.97
C ALA A 41 -9.49 -7.02 -11.45
N ARG A 42 -10.60 -6.95 -12.21
CA ARG A 42 -10.54 -6.72 -13.65
C ARG A 42 -10.94 -5.29 -14.02
N PRO A 43 -10.34 -4.72 -15.08
CA PRO A 43 -10.86 -3.51 -15.70
C PRO A 43 -12.33 -3.71 -16.10
N GLY A 44 -13.21 -2.85 -15.60
CA GLY A 44 -14.65 -2.93 -15.85
C GLY A 44 -15.47 -3.63 -14.76
N ASP A 45 -14.81 -4.22 -13.75
CA ASP A 45 -15.52 -4.72 -12.56
C ASP A 45 -16.27 -3.58 -11.87
N GLU A 46 -17.51 -3.85 -11.45
CA GLU A 46 -18.29 -2.88 -10.71
C GLU A 46 -17.70 -2.69 -9.31
N ALA A 47 -17.14 -1.50 -9.07
CA ALA A 47 -16.69 -1.07 -7.76
C ALA A 47 -17.38 0.24 -7.36
N PRO A 48 -17.73 0.42 -6.07
CA PRO A 48 -18.21 1.69 -5.55
C PRO A 48 -17.24 2.84 -5.85
N ALA A 49 -17.77 4.04 -6.11
CA ALA A 49 -16.96 5.19 -6.52
C ALA A 49 -15.81 5.52 -5.56
N TRP A 50 -15.98 5.28 -4.26
CA TRP A 50 -14.94 5.49 -3.25
C TRP A 50 -13.79 4.49 -3.31
N ALA A 51 -13.99 3.30 -3.88
CA ALA A 51 -12.97 2.25 -3.99
C ALA A 51 -12.17 2.36 -5.29
N ARG A 52 -12.75 2.98 -6.33
CA ARG A 52 -12.15 3.10 -7.68
C ARG A 52 -10.76 3.74 -7.72
N PRO A 53 -10.38 4.68 -6.83
CA PRO A 53 -9.03 5.23 -6.83
C PRO A 53 -7.95 4.24 -6.34
N PHE A 54 -8.33 3.12 -5.72
CA PHE A 54 -7.37 2.11 -5.27
C PHE A 54 -6.80 1.39 -6.49
N ASP A 55 -5.48 1.30 -6.56
CA ASP A 55 -4.76 0.69 -7.67
C ASP A 55 -3.40 0.15 -7.18
N GLU A 56 -2.56 -0.30 -8.11
CA GLU A 56 -1.21 -0.78 -7.80
C GLU A 56 -0.36 0.29 -7.11
N ALA A 57 -0.55 1.57 -7.47
CA ALA A 57 0.21 2.65 -6.86
C ALA A 57 -0.22 2.89 -5.40
N GLU A 58 -1.50 2.82 -5.11
CA GLU A 58 -2.05 2.87 -3.75
C GLU A 58 -1.61 1.66 -2.93
N LEU A 59 -1.68 0.44 -3.48
CA LEU A 59 -1.20 -0.75 -2.79
C LEU A 59 0.31 -0.67 -2.47
N ALA A 60 1.14 -0.22 -3.43
CA ALA A 60 2.57 0.00 -3.19
C ALA A 60 2.83 1.08 -2.13
N HIS A 61 1.96 2.09 -2.02
CA HIS A 61 2.05 3.08 -0.95
C HIS A 61 1.80 2.45 0.43
N GLU A 62 0.77 1.61 0.53
CA GLU A 62 0.43 0.95 1.80
C GLU A 62 1.43 -0.11 2.23
N LEU A 63 2.01 -0.85 1.28
CA LEU A 63 3.17 -1.71 1.53
C LEU A 63 4.34 -0.90 2.13
N GLY A 64 4.64 0.26 1.55
CA GLY A 64 5.67 1.16 2.05
C GLY A 64 5.42 1.60 3.49
N HIS A 65 4.18 1.98 3.82
CA HIS A 65 3.77 2.34 5.18
C HIS A 65 3.93 1.18 6.16
N CYS A 66 3.39 0.01 5.81
CA CYS A 66 3.44 -1.18 6.65
C CYS A 66 4.89 -1.60 6.95
N HIS A 67 5.74 -1.67 5.93
CA HIS A 67 7.15 -2.01 6.11
C HIS A 67 7.91 -0.97 6.93
N ARG A 68 7.61 0.33 6.78
CA ARG A 68 8.21 1.38 7.61
C ARG A 68 7.84 1.19 9.08
N ASP A 69 6.58 0.92 9.37
CA ASP A 69 6.08 0.77 10.75
C ASP A 69 6.64 -0.49 11.41
N LEU A 70 6.90 -1.54 10.61
CA LEU A 70 7.62 -2.75 11.03
C LEU A 70 9.15 -2.60 11.03
N GLN A 71 9.69 -1.40 10.78
CA GLN A 71 11.12 -1.11 10.70
C GLN A 71 11.89 -1.90 9.62
N GLN A 72 11.19 -2.37 8.60
CA GLN A 72 11.73 -3.09 7.45
C GLN A 72 12.12 -2.10 6.35
N TYR A 73 13.06 -1.20 6.68
CA TYR A 73 13.31 0.03 5.91
C TYR A 73 13.73 -0.21 4.45
N ARG A 74 14.46 -1.29 4.15
CA ARG A 74 14.83 -1.61 2.77
C ARG A 74 13.60 -1.89 1.90
N ALA A 75 12.65 -2.69 2.40
CA ALA A 75 11.40 -2.97 1.70
C ALA A 75 10.53 -1.71 1.61
N ALA A 76 10.45 -0.94 2.70
CA ALA A 76 9.71 0.33 2.73
C ALA A 76 10.18 1.30 1.63
N ALA A 77 11.50 1.45 1.44
CA ALA A 77 12.07 2.29 0.40
C ALA A 77 11.71 1.79 -1.01
N GLN A 78 11.84 0.49 -1.27
CA GLN A 78 11.51 -0.12 -2.57
C GLN A 78 10.04 0.11 -2.96
N HIS A 79 9.11 -0.12 -2.03
CA HIS A 79 7.70 0.09 -2.27
C HIS A 79 7.33 1.57 -2.43
N ALA A 80 7.94 2.46 -1.64
CA ALA A 80 7.73 3.90 -1.79
C ALA A 80 8.23 4.42 -3.16
N GLU A 81 9.38 3.92 -3.64
CA GLU A 81 9.91 4.25 -4.96
C GLU A 81 9.01 3.73 -6.07
N ARG A 82 8.52 2.47 -5.97
CA ARG A 82 7.55 1.91 -6.92
C ARG A 82 6.28 2.75 -7.01
N SER A 83 5.72 3.13 -5.86
CA SER A 83 4.51 3.95 -5.82
C SER A 83 4.71 5.34 -6.41
N LEU A 84 5.91 5.94 -6.28
CA LEU A 84 6.28 7.20 -6.92
C LEU A 84 6.47 7.09 -8.44
N GLN A 85 6.95 5.94 -8.93
CA GLN A 85 7.09 5.66 -10.36
C GLN A 85 5.72 5.50 -11.04
N LEU A 86 4.78 4.85 -10.37
CA LEU A 86 3.44 4.60 -10.91
C LEU A 86 2.55 5.86 -10.90
N ARG A 87 2.73 6.77 -9.93
CA ARG A 87 1.88 7.97 -9.83
C ARG A 87 2.31 9.09 -10.76
N ALA A 88 1.35 9.54 -11.58
CA ALA A 88 1.49 10.78 -12.36
C ALA A 88 1.76 12.00 -11.45
N PRO A 89 2.46 13.04 -11.95
CA PRO A 89 2.76 14.25 -11.18
C PRO A 89 1.54 14.96 -10.59
N ALA A 90 0.37 14.82 -11.22
CA ALA A 90 -0.90 15.39 -10.76
C ALA A 90 -1.34 14.90 -9.37
N TYR A 91 -0.90 13.71 -8.93
CA TYR A 91 -1.18 13.17 -7.60
C TYR A 91 -0.26 13.78 -6.52
N ALA A 92 -0.16 15.10 -6.47
CA ALA A 92 0.82 15.83 -5.66
C ALA A 92 0.79 15.43 -4.17
N ARG A 93 -0.40 15.32 -3.58
CA ARG A 93 -0.59 14.94 -2.18
C ARG A 93 -0.13 13.50 -1.89
N SER A 94 -0.59 12.53 -2.66
CA SER A 94 -0.19 11.13 -2.46
C SER A 94 1.32 10.95 -2.66
N ARG A 95 1.89 11.60 -3.69
CA ARG A 95 3.34 11.61 -3.91
C ARG A 95 4.11 12.27 -2.77
N LEU A 96 3.55 13.28 -2.10
CA LEU A 96 4.17 13.87 -0.90
C LEU A 96 4.25 12.82 0.22
N PHE A 97 3.17 12.11 0.54
CA PHE A 97 3.19 11.06 1.56
C PHE A 97 4.17 9.93 1.22
N CYS A 98 4.23 9.52 -0.05
CA CYS A 98 5.20 8.51 -0.50
C CYS A 98 6.65 8.96 -0.28
N ARG A 99 6.95 10.25 -0.53
CA ARG A 99 8.28 10.80 -0.27
C ARG A 99 8.62 10.85 1.22
N VAL A 100 7.64 11.12 2.09
CA VAL A 100 7.84 11.06 3.55
C VAL A 100 8.21 9.65 3.98
N VAL A 101 7.50 8.62 3.49
CA VAL A 101 7.85 7.22 3.77
C VAL A 101 9.26 6.88 3.27
N LEU A 102 9.59 7.28 2.04
CA LEU A 102 10.93 7.05 1.47
C LEU A 102 12.03 7.74 2.28
N ALA A 103 11.80 8.98 2.72
CA ALA A 103 12.75 9.71 3.55
C ALA A 103 12.95 9.02 4.91
N SER A 104 11.86 8.61 5.58
CA SER A 104 11.93 7.85 6.83
C SER A 104 12.67 6.52 6.66
N ALA A 105 12.41 5.80 5.56
CA ALA A 105 13.08 4.54 5.26
C ALA A 105 14.59 4.75 5.03
N ARG A 106 14.98 5.79 4.28
CA ARG A 106 16.40 6.12 4.07
C ARG A 106 17.08 6.50 5.37
N LEU A 107 16.44 7.31 6.21
CA LEU A 107 16.98 7.65 7.53
C LEU A 107 17.18 6.39 8.41
N GLY A 108 16.25 5.44 8.35
CA GLY A 108 16.35 4.17 9.09
C GLY A 108 17.44 3.22 8.59
N LEU A 109 17.96 3.42 7.37
CA LEU A 109 19.06 2.62 6.81
C LEU A 109 20.45 3.17 7.17
N GLY A 110 20.54 4.43 7.62
CA GLY A 110 21.80 5.17 7.81
C GLY A 110 22.34 5.78 6.51
#